data_AF-A0AAI8HNL5-F1
#
_entry.id   AF-A0AAI8HNL5-F1
#
_cell.length_a   1.000
_cell.length_b   1.000
_cell.length_c   1.000
_cell.angle_alpha   90.00
_cell.angle_beta   90.00
_cell.angle_gamma   90.00
#
_symmetry.space_group_name_H-M   'P 1'
#
loop_
_entity.id
_entity.type
_entity.pdbx_description
1 polymer ?
#
loop_
_entity_poly.entity_id
_entity_poly.type
_entity_poly.pdbx_seq_one_letter_code
_entity_poly.pdbx_strand_id
1 'polypeptide(L)'
;MSKELKTVGEISKELNIPDWSILNLFEAKKADKLSYSELSKRRRAKDFDLLYDLHFNKKMSLKEIGRKYDYSPPYIRQVFKDQGIKHLAFKNQNKN
;
A
#
# COMPACT_ATOMS: atom_id res chain seq x y z
N MET A 1 15.10 -9.18 -2.76
CA MET A 1 13.74 -9.28 -3.34
C MET A 1 12.73 -8.79 -2.31
N SER A 2 12.00 -7.70 -2.58
CA SER A 2 10.86 -7.30 -1.75
C SER A 2 9.77 -8.35 -1.92
N LYS A 3 9.51 -9.17 -0.89
CA LYS A 3 8.44 -10.18 -0.94
C LYS A 3 7.10 -9.45 -1.04
N GLU A 4 6.46 -9.50 -2.20
CA GLU A 4 5.12 -8.96 -2.38
C GLU A 4 4.11 -9.80 -1.62
N LEU A 5 3.29 -9.16 -0.79
CA LEU A 5 2.24 -9.85 -0.05
C LEU A 5 1.09 -10.12 -1.00
N LYS A 6 0.75 -11.39 -1.22
CA LYS A 6 -0.31 -11.82 -2.15
C LYS A 6 -1.56 -12.32 -1.40
N THR A 7 -2.71 -12.12 -2.01
CA THR A 7 -3.98 -12.75 -1.62
C THR A 7 -3.96 -14.22 -2.04
N VAL A 8 -4.82 -15.04 -1.43
CA VAL A 8 -4.97 -16.46 -1.84
C VAL A 8 -5.31 -16.57 -3.33
N GLY A 9 -6.21 -15.72 -3.85
CA GLY A 9 -6.57 -15.76 -5.27
C GLY A 9 -5.43 -15.35 -6.21
N GLU A 10 -4.55 -14.43 -5.81
CA GLU A 10 -3.34 -14.12 -6.58
C GLU A 10 -2.35 -15.28 -6.56
N ILE A 11 -2.17 -15.94 -5.41
CA ILE A 11 -1.33 -17.14 -5.30
C ILE A 11 -1.90 -18.28 -6.16
N SER A 12 -3.23 -18.45 -6.14
CA SER A 12 -3.93 -19.45 -6.96
C SER A 12 -3.69 -19.23 -8.45
N LYS A 13 -3.84 -17.99 -8.92
CA LYS A 13 -3.57 -17.65 -10.32
C LYS A 13 -2.12 -17.85 -10.72
N GLU A 14 -1.19 -17.46 -9.85
CA GLU A 14 0.25 -17.58 -10.12
C GLU A 14 0.73 -19.03 -10.15
N LEU A 15 0.25 -19.86 -9.21
CA LEU A 15 0.66 -21.26 -9.09
C LEU A 15 -0.24 -22.22 -9.88
N ASN A 16 -1.35 -21.72 -10.44
CA ASN A 16 -2.41 -22.52 -11.06
C ASN A 16 -2.94 -23.64 -10.15
N ILE A 17 -3.12 -23.33 -8.87
CA ILE A 17 -3.62 -24.26 -7.83
C ILE A 17 -4.94 -23.71 -7.27
N PRO A 18 -5.93 -24.56 -6.97
CA PRO A 18 -7.18 -24.10 -6.38
C PRO A 18 -7.00 -23.39 -5.02
N ASP A 19 -7.79 -22.35 -4.78
CA ASP A 19 -7.81 -21.60 -3.51
C ASP A 19 -7.92 -22.50 -2.27
N TRP A 20 -8.76 -23.54 -2.32
CA TRP A 20 -8.96 -24.47 -1.21
C TRP A 20 -7.69 -25.24 -0.84
N SER A 21 -6.85 -25.56 -1.81
CA SER A 21 -5.57 -26.26 -1.55
C SER A 21 -4.59 -25.35 -0.80
N ILE A 22 -4.59 -24.05 -1.15
CA ILE A 22 -3.78 -23.04 -0.45
C ILE A 22 -4.31 -22.82 0.97
N LEU A 23 -5.64 -22.74 1.15
CA LEU A 23 -6.25 -22.60 2.48
C LEU A 23 -5.93 -23.80 3.39
N ASN A 24 -6.03 -25.02 2.86
CA ASN A 24 -5.66 -26.24 3.58
C ASN A 24 -4.17 -26.21 3.99
N LEU A 25 -3.29 -25.66 3.14
CA LEU A 25 -1.88 -25.52 3.48
C LEU A 25 -1.66 -24.53 4.63
N PHE A 26 -2.36 -23.39 4.64
CA PHE A 26 -2.30 -22.43 5.76
C PHE A 26 -2.74 -23.09 7.07
N GLU A 27 -3.85 -23.83 7.04
CA GLU A 27 -4.37 -24.55 8.21
C GLU A 27 -3.40 -25.64 8.69
N ALA A 28 -2.88 -26.47 7.78
CA ALA A 28 -1.91 -27.52 8.09
C ALA A 28 -0.61 -26.98 8.71
N LYS A 29 -0.23 -25.74 8.34
CA LYS A 29 0.94 -25.04 8.89
C LYS A 29 0.62 -24.18 10.10
N LYS A 30 -0.63 -24.15 10.58
CA LYS A 30 -1.10 -23.27 11.66
C LYS A 30 -0.72 -21.81 11.42
N ALA A 31 -0.80 -21.38 10.17
CA ALA A 31 -0.45 -20.03 9.74
C ALA A 31 -1.72 -19.22 9.49
N ASP A 32 -1.92 -18.16 10.25
CA ASP A 32 -3.08 -17.30 10.09
C ASP A 32 -3.00 -16.49 8.79
N LYS A 33 -4.14 -16.42 8.10
CA LYS A 33 -4.29 -15.56 6.94
C LYS A 33 -4.47 -14.11 7.40
N LEU A 34 -3.74 -13.20 6.76
CA LEU A 34 -4.02 -11.77 6.90
C LEU A 34 -5.41 -11.45 6.34
N SER A 35 -6.17 -10.65 7.07
CA SER A 35 -7.39 -10.05 6.54
C SER A 35 -7.06 -9.19 5.33
N TYR A 36 -8.03 -9.00 4.42
CA TYR A 36 -7.82 -8.14 3.24
C TYR A 36 -7.41 -6.71 3.64
N SER A 37 -8.00 -6.18 4.72
CA SER A 37 -7.65 -4.88 5.29
C SER A 37 -6.18 -4.81 5.71
N GLU A 38 -5.73 -5.80 6.48
CA GLU A 38 -4.36 -5.87 7.00
C GLU A 38 -3.34 -6.07 5.87
N LEU A 39 -3.66 -6.91 4.88
CA LEU A 39 -2.87 -7.09 3.68
C LEU A 39 -2.70 -5.77 2.92
N SER A 40 -3.80 -5.06 2.71
CA SER A 40 -3.85 -3.78 2.00
C SER A 40 -3.03 -2.70 2.72
N LYS A 41 -3.12 -2.65 4.06
CA LYS A 41 -2.31 -1.76 4.90
C LYS A 41 -0.82 -2.04 4.76
N ARG A 42 -0.42 -3.31 4.84
CA ARG A 42 1.00 -3.72 4.71
C ARG A 42 1.56 -3.51 3.31
N ARG A 43 0.73 -3.68 2.26
CA ARG A 43 1.12 -3.32 0.89
C ARG A 43 1.43 -1.83 0.80
N ARG A 44 0.52 -0.99 1.27
CA ARG A 44 0.68 0.48 1.30
C ARG A 44 1.87 0.94 2.12
N ALA A 45 2.18 0.25 3.21
CA ALA A 45 3.33 0.59 4.06
C ALA A 45 4.67 0.56 3.30
N LYS A 46 4.79 -0.21 2.22
CA LYS A 46 6.01 -0.22 1.39
C LYS A 46 6.28 1.11 0.69
N ASP A 47 5.22 1.84 0.34
CA ASP A 47 5.33 3.13 -0.34
C ASP A 47 5.54 4.29 0.64
N PHE A 48 5.43 4.03 1.94
CA PHE A 48 5.46 5.09 2.96
C PHE A 48 6.75 5.89 2.92
N ASP A 49 7.92 5.24 2.92
CA ASP A 49 9.21 5.92 2.99
C ASP A 49 9.41 6.88 1.79
N LEU A 50 9.07 6.41 0.59
CA LEU A 50 9.12 7.22 -0.63
C LEU A 50 8.15 8.40 -0.56
N LEU A 51 6.88 8.13 -0.22
CA LEU A 51 5.86 9.17 -0.16
C LEU A 51 6.16 10.20 0.94
N TYR A 52 6.71 9.76 2.06
CA TYR A 52 7.14 10.62 3.15
C TYR A 52 8.27 11.54 2.71
N ASP A 53 9.31 11.02 2.05
CA ASP A 53 10.40 11.83 1.54
C ASP A 53 9.91 12.88 0.52
N LEU A 54 9.04 12.47 -0.42
CA LEU A 54 8.49 13.37 -1.41
C LEU A 54 7.64 14.49 -0.79
N HIS A 55 6.80 14.15 0.20
CA HIS A 55 5.85 15.10 0.76
C HIS A 55 6.47 15.98 1.86
N PHE A 56 7.21 15.40 2.81
CA PHE A 56 7.73 16.11 3.97
C PHE A 56 9.14 16.68 3.76
N ASN A 57 10.05 15.93 3.12
CA ASN A 57 11.43 16.41 2.90
C ASN A 57 11.52 17.31 1.66
N LYS A 58 10.95 16.84 0.54
CA LYS A 58 10.98 17.55 -0.76
C LYS A 58 9.83 18.54 -0.96
N LYS A 59 8.88 18.61 -0.01
CA LYS A 59 7.74 19.56 0.01
C LYS A 59 6.87 19.49 -1.25
N MET A 60 6.75 18.33 -1.89
CA MET A 60 5.85 18.14 -3.02
C MET A 60 4.40 18.02 -2.53
N SER A 61 3.48 18.66 -3.24
CA SER A 61 2.05 18.47 -3.02
C SER A 61 1.61 17.06 -3.46
N LEU A 62 0.53 16.56 -2.87
CA LEU A 62 -0.02 15.23 -3.24
C LEU A 62 -0.39 15.16 -4.73
N LYS A 63 -0.78 16.28 -5.33
CA LYS A 63 -1.13 16.39 -6.75
C LYS A 63 0.11 16.27 -7.64
N GLU A 64 1.22 16.91 -7.25
CA GLU A 64 2.50 16.77 -7.96
C GLU A 64 3.06 15.36 -7.84
N ILE A 65 3.01 14.78 -6.65
CA ILE A 65 3.42 13.38 -6.43
C ILE A 65 2.61 12.46 -7.32
N GLY A 66 1.28 12.64 -7.34
CA GLY A 66 0.43 11.78 -8.15
C GLY A 66 0.65 11.90 -9.65
N ARG A 67 0.92 13.11 -10.15
CA ARG A 67 1.25 13.31 -11.58
C ARG A 67 2.59 12.71 -11.98
N LYS A 68 3.59 12.73 -11.08
CA LYS A 68 4.96 12.33 -11.41
C LYS A 68 5.25 10.85 -11.14
N TYR A 69 4.61 10.27 -10.14
CA TYR A 69 4.88 8.91 -9.66
C TYR A 69 3.67 7.97 -9.80
N ASP A 70 2.63 8.39 -10.54
CA ASP A 70 1.42 7.62 -10.83
C ASP A 70 0.64 7.13 -9.59
N TYR A 71 0.72 7.89 -8.50
CA TYR A 71 -0.07 7.62 -7.29
C TYR A 71 -1.34 8.47 -7.26
N SER A 72 -2.47 7.88 -6.87
CA SER A 72 -3.67 8.69 -6.65
C SER A 72 -3.55 9.50 -5.35
N PRO A 73 -3.93 10.79 -5.30
CA PRO A 73 -3.94 11.57 -4.06
C PRO A 73 -4.73 10.91 -2.90
N PRO A 74 -5.87 10.24 -3.13
CA PRO A 74 -6.54 9.44 -2.10
C PRO A 74 -5.66 8.31 -1.54
N TYR A 75 -4.92 7.59 -2.40
CA TYR A 75 -4.00 6.54 -1.99
C TYR A 75 -2.91 7.07 -1.07
N ILE A 76 -2.24 8.16 -1.47
CA ILE A 76 -1.17 8.77 -0.67
C ILE A 76 -1.69 9.19 0.72
N ARG A 77 -2.89 9.77 0.79
CA ARG A 77 -3.54 10.11 2.07
C ARG A 77 -3.79 8.87 2.93
N GLN A 78 -4.22 7.77 2.32
CA GLN A 78 -4.43 6.52 3.04
C GLN A 78 -3.13 5.94 3.58
N VAL A 79 -2.03 5.98 2.81
CA VAL A 79 -0.70 5.55 3.26
C VAL A 79 -0.28 6.32 4.52
N PHE A 80 -0.42 7.64 4.52
CA PHE A 80 -0.08 8.45 5.70
C PHE A 80 -1.03 8.20 6.88
N LYS A 81 -2.33 8.08 6.61
CA LYS A 81 -3.34 7.77 7.64
C LYS A 81 -3.06 6.42 8.32
N ASP A 82 -2.66 5.41 7.55
CA ASP A 82 -2.34 4.08 8.06
C ASP A 82 -1.14 4.05 9.00
N GLN A 83 -0.22 5.03 8.85
CA GLN A 83 0.94 5.26 9.72
C GLN A 83 0.67 6.27 10.84
N GLY A 84 -0.58 6.72 11.01
CA GLY A 84 -0.95 7.69 12.04
C GLY A 84 -0.54 9.13 11.74
N ILE A 85 -0.10 9.42 10.50
CA ILE A 85 0.34 10.75 10.09
C ILE A 85 -0.80 11.50 9.40
N LYS A 86 -1.13 12.69 9.90
CA LYS A 86 -1.99 13.61 9.18
C LYS A 86 -1.16 14.30 8.10
N HIS A 87 -1.48 14.07 6.83
CA HIS A 87 -0.90 14.86 5.74
C HIS A 87 -1.16 16.35 6.01
N LEU A 88 -0.11 17.16 5.91
CA LEU A 88 -0.27 18.61 6.06
C LEU A 88 -0.96 19.11 4.79
N ALA A 89 -2.05 19.87 4.96
CA ALA A 89 -2.57 20.66 3.86
C ALA A 89 -1.51 21.73 3.55
N PHE A 90 -0.63 21.46 2.59
CA PHE A 90 0.23 22.50 2.03
C PHE A 90 -0.70 23.53 1.37
N LYS A 91 -1.06 24.58 2.13
CA LYS A 91 -1.70 25.79 1.62
C LYS A 91 -0.64 26.59 0.88
N ASN A 92 -0.31 26.21 -0.35
CA ASN A 92 0.23 27.13 -1.35
C ASN A 92 0.37 26.38 -2.67
N GLN A 93 -0.32 26.87 -3.71
CA GLN A 93 0.04 26.86 -5.14
C GLN A 93 -1.19 27.03 -6.06
N ASN A 94 -2.10 27.93 -5.70
CA ASN A 94 -2.85 28.71 -6.70
C ASN A 94 -2.54 30.19 -6.43
N LYS A 95 -1.33 30.61 -6.80
CA LYS A 95 -1.08 31.97 -7.25
C LYS A 95 -0.64 31.81 -8.70
N ASN A 96 -1.59 31.93 -9.60
CA ASN A 96 -1.48 32.49 -10.95
C ASN A 96 -2.90 32.78 -11.41
#